data_AF-A0A6S6QPH8-F1
#
_entry.id   AF-A0A6S6QPH8-F1
#
_cell.length_a   1.000
_cell.length_b   1.000
_cell.length_c   1.000
_cell.angle_alpha   90.00
_cell.angle_beta   90.00
_cell.angle_gamma   90.00
#
_symmetry.space_group_name_H-M   'P 1'
#
loop_
_entity.id
_entity.type
_entity.pdbx_description
1 polymer ?
#
loop_
_entity_poly.entity_id
_entity_poly.type
_entity_poly.pdbx_seq_one_letter_code
_entity_poly.pdbx_strand_id
1 'polypeptide(L)'
;MAVSANRLELLQIADAVAREKVIDRQIVLAAMEDAIAKAARARYGAETEVRAEIHPKTGEIRLSRLLHVVEKVENTSTDIALEEARQRNPAAQPGDYISETLPPFDFGRIAAQSAKQVIVQKVREAERERMYLEYKDRIGDIVNGVVKRVEYGNVIVDLGRGEAIVRRDELLPREMFRPGDRIRAYVYDVRSEPRGPQIFLSRTHPQFMAKLFAQEVPEIYDGIIEVKAVARDPGSRAKIGVISRDSSIDPVGACVGMRGSRVQAVVNELQGEKIDIIPWSQDEATFIVNALQPAEVVKVVLDEDSGKIEVVVPDDQLSLAIGRRGQNVRLASQLTGWDIDILTEAEESERRQKEFNERTQRFMEALDVDEVVGQLLAAEGFGTVEEIAFVDIGEIASIQGFDEDTATEIQNRARETLARLEAEQDDRRKELGVADELKDIPGVTTAMLVAFGENDIKSVEDLAGSATDDLLGWTERQDNETKRFPGALEGFSVSKEEAEALIMQARLKAGWIDELPQAETEEPVEEEASA
;
A
#
# COMPACT_ATOMS: atom_id res chain seq x y z
N MET A 1 12.55 -67.12 0.68
CA MET A 1 12.14 -66.60 -0.65
C MET A 1 11.02 -65.54 -0.61
N ALA A 2 10.32 -65.29 0.51
CA ALA A 2 9.22 -64.32 0.54
C ALA A 2 9.63 -62.83 0.55
N VAL A 3 10.87 -62.50 0.96
CA VAL A 3 11.34 -61.11 1.14
C VAL A 3 11.76 -60.43 -0.19
N SER A 4 11.93 -61.21 -1.27
CA SER A 4 12.36 -60.72 -2.59
C SER A 4 11.23 -60.13 -3.42
N ALA A 5 10.01 -60.64 -3.28
CA ALA A 5 8.84 -60.19 -4.06
C ALA A 5 8.40 -58.77 -3.67
N ASN A 6 8.46 -58.44 -2.37
CA ASN A 6 8.04 -57.15 -1.83
C ASN A 6 8.87 -55.93 -2.30
N ARG A 7 10.12 -56.11 -2.74
CA ARG A 7 11.04 -54.97 -3.03
C ARG A 7 10.76 -54.31 -4.39
N LEU A 8 10.57 -55.14 -5.41
CA LEU A 8 10.22 -54.68 -6.77
C LEU A 8 8.78 -54.16 -6.82
N GLU A 9 7.87 -54.78 -6.07
CA GLU A 9 6.50 -54.30 -5.92
C GLU A 9 6.46 -52.90 -5.29
N LEU A 10 7.31 -52.61 -4.30
CA LEU A 10 7.41 -51.29 -3.68
C LEU A 10 7.81 -50.21 -4.68
N LEU A 11 8.83 -50.47 -5.51
CA LEU A 11 9.26 -49.54 -6.55
C LEU A 11 8.17 -49.36 -7.63
N GLN A 12 7.48 -50.43 -8.02
CA GLN A 12 6.37 -50.35 -8.98
C GLN A 12 5.19 -49.54 -8.43
N ILE A 13 4.88 -49.66 -7.14
CA ILE A 13 3.85 -48.86 -6.47
C ILE A 13 4.27 -47.38 -6.45
N ALA A 14 5.54 -47.08 -6.12
CA ALA A 14 6.06 -45.73 -6.14
C ALA A 14 5.97 -45.12 -7.55
N ASP A 15 6.33 -45.89 -8.58
CA ASP A 15 6.24 -45.47 -9.99
C ASP A 15 4.79 -45.28 -10.46
N ALA A 16 3.88 -46.15 -10.03
CA ALA A 16 2.45 -46.03 -10.34
C ALA A 16 1.85 -44.78 -9.70
N VAL A 17 2.16 -44.50 -8.43
CA VAL A 17 1.69 -43.30 -7.72
C VAL A 17 2.29 -42.03 -8.34
N ALA A 18 3.59 -42.03 -8.65
CA ALA A 18 4.26 -40.91 -9.29
C ALA A 18 3.63 -40.58 -10.66
N ARG A 19 3.28 -41.60 -11.46
CA ARG A 19 2.61 -41.42 -12.76
C ARG A 19 1.16 -40.97 -12.62
N GLU A 20 0.40 -41.57 -11.70
CA GLU A 20 -1.01 -41.23 -11.52
C GLU A 20 -1.20 -39.80 -11.02
N LYS A 21 -0.30 -39.33 -10.15
CA LYS A 21 -0.39 -38.01 -9.51
C LYS A 21 0.53 -36.95 -10.12
N VAL A 22 1.35 -37.30 -11.10
CA VAL A 22 2.30 -36.39 -11.79
C VAL A 22 3.22 -35.70 -10.78
N ILE A 23 3.89 -36.51 -9.95
CA ILE A 23 4.83 -36.07 -8.92
C ILE A 23 6.18 -36.76 -9.15
N ASP A 24 7.27 -36.10 -8.79
CA ASP A 24 8.60 -36.70 -8.87
C ASP A 24 8.67 -37.97 -8.03
N ARG A 25 9.21 -39.02 -8.63
CA ARG A 25 9.46 -40.32 -8.00
C ARG A 25 10.27 -40.19 -6.71
N GLN A 26 11.22 -39.26 -6.65
CA GLN A 26 12.05 -39.02 -5.46
C GLN A 26 11.22 -38.57 -4.26
N ILE A 27 10.21 -37.72 -4.47
CA ILE A 27 9.31 -37.24 -3.42
C ILE A 27 8.49 -38.40 -2.85
N VAL A 28 8.03 -39.31 -3.72
CA VAL A 28 7.28 -40.50 -3.31
C VAL A 28 8.17 -41.45 -2.49
N LEU A 29 9.42 -41.66 -2.91
CA LEU A 29 10.37 -42.49 -2.16
C LEU A 29 10.70 -41.91 -0.79
N ALA A 30 10.97 -40.60 -0.70
CA ALA A 30 11.20 -39.92 0.58
C ALA A 30 9.97 -40.03 1.52
N ALA A 31 8.76 -39.91 0.98
CA ALA A 31 7.53 -40.10 1.76
C ALA A 31 7.39 -41.54 2.31
N MET A 32 7.83 -42.53 1.52
CA MET A 32 7.84 -43.94 1.94
C MET A 32 8.90 -44.19 3.02
N GLU A 33 10.07 -43.57 2.91
CA GLU A 33 11.12 -43.58 3.94
C GLU A 33 10.59 -43.04 5.28
N ASP A 34 9.94 -41.88 5.26
CA ASP A 34 9.35 -41.27 6.46
C ASP A 34 8.31 -42.19 7.13
N ALA A 35 7.46 -42.82 6.33
CA ALA A 35 6.45 -43.74 6.83
C ALA A 35 7.05 -45.01 7.45
N ILE A 36 8.08 -45.57 6.79
CA ILE A 36 8.82 -46.73 7.26
C ILE A 36 9.56 -46.39 8.56
N ALA A 37 10.19 -45.22 8.63
CA ALA A 37 10.84 -44.71 9.83
C ALA A 37 9.85 -44.60 10.99
N LYS A 38 8.65 -44.03 10.75
CA LYS A 38 7.60 -43.93 11.77
C LYS A 38 7.11 -45.31 12.25
N ALA A 39 6.94 -46.27 11.34
CA ALA A 39 6.58 -47.63 11.71
C ALA A 39 7.68 -48.34 12.50
N ALA A 40 8.95 -48.07 12.17
CA ALA A 40 10.10 -48.60 12.89
C ALA A 40 10.19 -48.05 14.32
N ARG A 41 9.92 -46.76 14.55
CA ARG A 41 9.85 -46.17 15.91
C ARG A 41 8.83 -46.87 16.80
N ALA A 42 7.66 -47.22 16.26
CA ALA A 42 6.65 -47.94 17.02
C ALA A 42 7.12 -49.33 17.52
N ARG A 43 8.09 -49.95 16.84
CA ARG A 43 8.63 -51.28 17.19
C ARG A 43 9.91 -51.23 18.02
N TYR A 44 10.81 -50.30 17.72
CA TYR A 44 12.13 -50.19 18.33
C TYR A 44 12.22 -49.16 19.47
N GLY A 45 11.11 -48.48 19.78
CA GLY A 45 10.99 -47.47 20.84
C GLY A 45 10.59 -46.12 20.26
N ALA A 46 9.49 -45.55 20.75
CA ALA A 46 8.95 -44.28 20.25
C ALA A 46 9.93 -43.11 20.43
N GLU A 47 10.74 -43.19 21.48
CA GLU A 47 11.79 -42.22 21.84
C GLU A 47 13.06 -42.35 20.98
N THR A 48 13.18 -43.38 20.13
CA THR A 48 14.38 -43.59 19.31
C THR A 48 14.28 -42.86 17.97
N GLU A 49 15.33 -42.17 17.56
CA GLU A 49 15.37 -41.50 16.27
C GLU A 49 15.76 -42.49 15.17
N VAL A 50 14.76 -43.06 14.50
CA VAL A 50 14.97 -43.99 13.37
C VAL A 50 14.86 -43.24 12.06
N ARG A 51 15.83 -43.49 11.16
CA ARG A 51 15.86 -43.09 9.75
C ARG A 51 15.77 -44.33 8.86
N ALA A 52 15.01 -44.22 7.78
CA ALA A 52 14.91 -45.26 6.76
C ALA A 52 15.45 -44.70 5.44
N GLU A 53 16.13 -45.53 4.66
CA GLU A 53 16.62 -45.20 3.32
C GLU A 53 16.21 -46.31 2.35
N ILE A 54 15.65 -45.93 1.20
CA ILE A 54 15.24 -46.84 0.13
C ILE A 54 16.14 -46.61 -1.06
N HIS A 55 16.89 -47.63 -1.46
CA HIS A 55 17.74 -47.51 -2.63
C HIS A 55 16.90 -47.42 -3.93
N PRO A 56 17.03 -46.36 -4.75
CA PRO A 56 16.08 -46.03 -5.82
C PRO A 56 16.09 -47.01 -7.01
N LYS A 57 17.13 -47.82 -7.15
CA LYS A 57 17.24 -48.83 -8.23
C LYS A 57 16.93 -50.25 -7.78
N THR A 58 17.22 -50.59 -6.53
CA THR A 58 17.14 -51.97 -6.02
C THR A 58 15.99 -52.19 -5.06
N GLY A 59 15.41 -51.11 -4.51
CA GLY A 59 14.34 -51.16 -3.52
C GLY A 59 14.79 -51.72 -2.17
N GLU A 60 16.11 -51.75 -1.91
CA GLU A 60 16.65 -52.17 -0.62
C GLU A 60 16.38 -51.10 0.43
N ILE A 61 15.74 -51.52 1.52
CA ILE A 61 15.43 -50.67 2.67
C ILE A 61 16.53 -50.87 3.72
N ARG A 62 17.19 -49.78 4.12
CA ARG A 62 18.09 -49.76 5.26
C ARG A 62 17.45 -48.96 6.39
N LEU A 63 17.49 -49.51 7.60
CA LEU A 63 17.03 -48.84 8.80
C LEU A 63 18.25 -48.52 9.65
N SER A 64 18.35 -47.27 10.08
CA SER A 64 19.40 -46.83 11.00
C SER A 64 18.78 -46.06 12.15
N ARG A 65 19.15 -46.41 13.38
CA ARG A 65 18.93 -45.56 14.54
C ARG A 65 20.04 -44.52 14.59
N LEU A 66 19.69 -43.26 14.76
CA LEU A 66 20.63 -42.17 14.98
C LEU A 66 20.79 -41.98 16.50
N LEU A 67 22.04 -42.00 16.95
CA LEU A 67 22.42 -41.72 18.33
C LEU A 67 23.24 -40.43 18.37
N HIS A 68 22.77 -39.45 19.14
CA HIS A 68 23.41 -38.15 19.31
C HIS A 68 24.59 -38.26 20.30
N VAL A 69 25.77 -37.81 19.87
CA VAL A 69 27.00 -37.91 20.67
C VAL A 69 27.04 -36.78 21.69
N VAL A 70 26.99 -37.13 22.98
CA VAL A 70 27.00 -36.16 24.09
C VAL A 70 28.06 -36.52 25.13
N GLU A 71 28.49 -35.52 25.90
CA GLU A 71 29.40 -35.74 27.03
C GLU A 71 28.68 -36.35 28.24
N LYS A 72 27.44 -35.94 28.47
CA LYS A 72 26.58 -36.45 29.54
C LYS A 72 25.28 -36.98 28.95
N VAL A 73 25.09 -38.29 29.04
CA VAL A 73 23.90 -38.98 28.54
C VAL A 73 22.71 -38.61 29.42
N GLU A 74 21.69 -37.97 28.84
CA GLU A 74 20.44 -37.66 29.53
C GLU A 74 19.35 -38.67 29.15
N ASN A 75 19.32 -39.08 27.88
CA ASN A 75 18.39 -40.09 27.39
C ASN A 75 19.14 -41.24 26.70
N THR A 76 19.23 -42.39 27.38
CA THR A 76 19.86 -43.62 26.86
C THR A 76 19.27 -44.15 25.54
N SER A 77 18.11 -43.67 25.09
CA SER A 77 17.49 -44.10 23.83
C SER A 77 17.94 -43.29 22.62
N THR A 78 18.36 -42.04 22.83
CA THR A 78 18.78 -41.10 21.78
C THR A 78 20.25 -40.74 21.85
N ASP A 79 20.87 -40.89 23.02
CA ASP A 79 22.18 -40.34 23.30
C ASP A 79 23.23 -41.46 23.41
N ILE A 80 24.45 -41.17 22.99
CA ILE A 80 25.63 -42.03 23.17
C ILE A 80 26.77 -41.22 23.78
N ALA A 81 27.46 -41.81 24.77
CA ALA A 81 28.61 -41.17 25.38
C ALA A 81 29.77 -41.04 24.37
N LEU A 82 30.51 -39.92 24.42
CA LEU A 82 31.63 -39.67 23.52
C LEU A 82 32.64 -40.83 23.46
N GLU A 83 32.92 -41.48 24.59
CA GLU A 83 33.84 -42.62 24.62
C GLU A 83 33.31 -43.83 23.82
N GLU A 84 32.02 -44.12 23.91
CA GLU A 84 31.39 -45.22 23.16
C GLU A 84 31.22 -44.85 21.69
N ALA A 85 30.92 -43.59 21.38
CA ALA A 85 30.88 -43.08 20.02
C ALA A 85 32.25 -43.22 19.32
N ARG A 86 33.34 -42.90 20.03
CA ARG A 86 34.72 -43.04 19.52
C ARG A 86 35.17 -44.47 19.29
N GLN A 87 34.60 -45.45 20.00
CA GLN A 87 34.85 -46.87 19.73
C GLN A 87 34.27 -47.31 18.39
N ARG A 88 33.16 -46.71 17.97
CA ARG A 88 32.47 -47.03 16.70
C ARG A 88 33.03 -46.20 15.54
N ASN A 89 33.29 -44.92 15.78
CA ASN A 89 33.92 -44.01 14.84
C ASN A 89 34.98 -43.16 15.56
N PRO A 90 36.30 -43.43 15.36
CA PRO A 90 37.38 -42.70 16.03
C PRO A 90 37.38 -41.18 15.82
N ALA A 91 36.70 -40.68 14.78
CA ALA A 91 36.59 -39.25 14.48
C ALA A 91 35.40 -38.55 15.15
N ALA A 92 34.57 -39.26 15.93
CA ALA A 92 33.34 -38.70 16.52
C ALA A 92 33.62 -37.55 17.52
N GLN A 93 32.88 -36.46 17.37
CA GLN A 93 32.88 -35.29 18.25
C GLN A 93 31.52 -35.12 18.95
N PRO A 94 31.46 -34.44 20.12
CA PRO A 94 30.19 -34.04 20.72
C PRO A 94 29.36 -33.19 19.75
N GLY A 95 28.08 -33.54 19.57
CA GLY A 95 27.17 -32.93 18.59
C GLY A 95 26.99 -33.71 17.28
N ASP A 96 27.82 -34.74 17.04
CA ASP A 96 27.66 -35.62 15.88
C ASP A 96 26.55 -36.66 16.09
N TYR A 97 26.13 -37.32 15.01
CA TYR A 97 25.22 -38.47 15.05
C TYR A 97 25.92 -39.76 14.59
N ILE A 98 25.80 -40.82 15.38
CA ILE A 98 26.26 -42.16 15.02
C ILE A 98 25.06 -42.99 14.55
N SER A 99 25.14 -43.48 13.32
CA SER A 99 24.13 -44.37 12.75
C SER A 99 24.38 -45.82 13.16
N GLU A 100 23.44 -46.45 13.86
CA GLU A 100 23.43 -47.87 14.16
C GLU A 100 22.43 -48.60 13.25
N THR A 101 22.90 -49.55 12.44
CA THR A 101 22.03 -50.30 11.53
C THR A 101 21.12 -51.24 12.32
N LEU A 102 19.80 -51.08 12.14
CA LEU A 102 18.79 -51.93 12.76
C LEU A 102 18.50 -53.16 11.90
N PRO A 103 18.18 -54.32 12.51
CA PRO A 103 17.75 -55.50 11.77
C PRO A 103 16.51 -55.21 10.91
N PRO A 104 16.43 -55.75 9.68
CA PRO A 104 15.21 -55.64 8.88
C PRO A 104 14.08 -56.41 9.57
N PHE A 105 12.86 -55.87 9.50
CA PHE A 105 11.68 -56.51 10.08
C PHE A 105 10.50 -56.48 9.13
N ASP A 106 9.61 -57.46 9.27
CA ASP A 106 8.41 -57.52 8.44
C ASP A 106 7.43 -56.41 8.82
N PHE A 107 7.26 -55.50 7.86
CA PHE A 107 6.24 -54.46 7.87
C PHE A 107 4.88 -55.16 7.71
N GLY A 108 4.24 -55.50 8.83
CA GLY A 108 2.89 -56.06 8.81
C GLY A 108 1.87 -55.11 8.15
N ARG A 109 0.58 -55.49 8.14
CA ARG A 109 -0.50 -54.72 7.50
C ARG A 109 -0.59 -53.23 7.93
N ILE A 110 -0.21 -52.92 9.18
CA ILE A 110 -0.27 -51.58 9.77
C ILE A 110 0.73 -50.62 9.12
N ALA A 111 1.94 -51.09 8.80
CA ALA A 111 2.96 -50.28 8.16
C ALA A 111 2.59 -49.93 6.71
N ALA A 112 1.96 -50.86 5.97
CA ALA A 112 1.44 -50.60 4.64
C ALA A 112 0.31 -49.55 4.64
N GLN A 113 -0.59 -49.59 5.63
CA GLN A 113 -1.64 -48.56 5.78
C GLN A 113 -1.08 -47.20 6.18
N SER A 114 -0.08 -47.17 7.07
CA SER A 114 0.60 -45.94 7.47
C SER A 114 1.39 -45.32 6.31
N ALA A 115 2.09 -46.14 5.51
CA ALA A 115 2.76 -45.72 4.29
C ALA A 115 1.79 -45.12 3.27
N LYS A 116 0.65 -45.78 3.03
CA LYS A 116 -0.41 -45.20 2.18
C LYS A 116 -0.86 -43.83 2.67
N GLN A 117 -1.04 -43.64 3.98
CA GLN A 117 -1.49 -42.37 4.56
C GLN A 117 -0.44 -41.26 4.40
N VAL A 118 0.84 -41.56 4.66
CA VAL A 118 1.95 -40.59 4.52
C VAL A 118 2.18 -40.24 3.05
N ILE A 119 2.12 -41.22 2.14
CA ILE A 119 2.19 -40.96 0.68
C ILE A 119 1.06 -40.04 0.26
N VAL A 120 -0.19 -40.30 0.66
CA VAL A 120 -1.33 -39.43 0.32
C VAL A 120 -1.16 -38.02 0.90
N GLN A 121 -0.57 -37.88 2.09
CA GLN A 121 -0.26 -36.57 2.69
C GLN A 121 0.81 -35.82 1.90
N LYS A 122 1.93 -36.47 1.57
CA LYS A 122 3.04 -35.88 0.80
C LYS A 122 2.64 -35.53 -0.63
N VAL A 123 1.80 -36.36 -1.25
CA VAL A 123 1.17 -36.06 -2.54
C VAL A 123 0.35 -34.77 -2.46
N ARG A 124 -0.48 -34.62 -1.43
CA ARG A 124 -1.28 -33.40 -1.23
C ARG A 124 -0.41 -32.17 -0.95
N GLU A 125 0.68 -32.32 -0.20
CA GLU A 125 1.64 -31.24 0.05
C GLU A 125 2.28 -30.77 -1.26
N ALA A 126 2.76 -31.70 -2.10
CA ALA A 126 3.33 -31.38 -3.40
C ALA A 126 2.31 -30.73 -4.35
N GLU A 127 1.06 -31.21 -4.37
CA GLU A 127 -0.02 -30.60 -5.17
C GLU A 127 -0.31 -29.16 -4.71
N ARG A 128 -0.32 -28.91 -3.40
CA ARG A 128 -0.54 -27.57 -2.82
C ARG A 128 0.60 -26.62 -3.15
N GLU A 129 1.84 -27.06 -3.02
CA GLU A 129 3.01 -26.24 -3.32
C GLU A 129 3.05 -25.87 -4.80
N ARG A 130 2.79 -26.83 -5.69
CA ARG A 130 2.69 -26.56 -7.13
C ARG A 130 1.59 -25.55 -7.45
N MET A 131 0.43 -25.68 -6.80
CA MET A 131 -0.68 -24.74 -6.97
C MET A 131 -0.30 -23.33 -6.50
N TYR A 132 0.36 -23.21 -5.35
CA TYR A 132 0.84 -21.93 -4.86
C TYR A 132 1.78 -21.26 -5.88
N LEU A 133 2.77 -22.01 -6.40
CA LEU A 133 3.70 -21.50 -7.40
C LEU A 133 2.99 -21.07 -8.69
N GLU A 134 2.01 -21.84 -9.18
CA GLU A 134 1.25 -21.50 -10.40
C GLU A 134 0.43 -20.20 -10.26
N TYR A 135 -0.18 -19.95 -9.09
CA TYR A 135 -1.06 -18.80 -8.91
C TYR A 135 -0.37 -17.58 -8.31
N LYS A 136 0.78 -17.75 -7.65
CA LYS A 136 1.60 -16.63 -7.16
C LYS A 136 1.97 -15.68 -8.30
N ASP A 137 2.35 -16.21 -9.45
CA ASP A 137 2.76 -15.42 -10.61
C ASP A 137 1.56 -14.86 -11.39
N ARG A 138 0.33 -15.26 -11.04
CA ARG A 138 -0.92 -14.84 -11.68
C ARG A 138 -1.69 -13.81 -10.85
N ILE A 139 -1.09 -13.27 -9.80
CA ILE A 139 -1.63 -12.11 -9.08
C ILE A 139 -1.70 -10.96 -10.08
N GLY A 140 -2.88 -10.34 -10.21
CA GLY A 140 -3.11 -9.31 -11.23
C GLY A 140 -3.89 -9.78 -12.45
N ASP A 141 -4.18 -11.07 -12.59
CA ASP A 141 -4.91 -11.61 -13.74
C ASP A 141 -6.38 -11.92 -13.45
N ILE A 142 -7.16 -11.96 -14.53
CA ILE A 142 -8.54 -12.47 -14.50
C ILE A 142 -8.53 -13.98 -14.68
N VAL A 143 -9.12 -14.68 -13.72
CA VAL A 143 -9.37 -16.11 -13.79
C VAL A 143 -10.84 -16.39 -14.02
N ASN A 144 -11.12 -17.45 -14.78
CA ASN A 144 -12.45 -17.97 -15.00
C ASN A 144 -12.61 -19.25 -14.18
N GLY A 145 -13.74 -19.40 -13.50
CA GLY A 145 -14.04 -20.58 -12.71
C GLY A 145 -15.54 -20.88 -12.66
N VAL A 146 -15.88 -21.99 -12.00
CA VAL A 146 -17.27 -22.41 -11.78
C VAL A 146 -17.55 -22.38 -10.28
N VAL A 147 -18.66 -21.78 -9.89
CA VAL A 147 -19.08 -21.70 -8.50
C VAL A 147 -19.42 -23.10 -8.01
N LYS A 148 -18.66 -23.59 -7.01
CA LYS A 148 -18.86 -24.90 -6.42
C LYS A 148 -19.93 -24.87 -5.34
N ARG A 149 -19.84 -23.88 -4.45
CA ARG A 149 -20.78 -23.65 -3.35
C ARG A 149 -20.69 -22.23 -2.82
N VAL A 150 -21.73 -21.80 -2.11
CA VAL A 150 -21.81 -20.50 -1.44
C VAL A 150 -21.99 -20.73 0.06
N GLU A 151 -21.10 -20.19 0.88
CA GLU A 151 -21.04 -20.40 2.32
C GLU A 151 -21.07 -19.05 3.06
N TYR A 152 -22.12 -18.78 3.83
CA TYR A 152 -22.24 -17.56 4.64
C TYR A 152 -21.96 -16.24 3.88
N GLY A 153 -22.22 -16.21 2.57
CA GLY A 153 -21.96 -15.06 1.69
C GLY A 153 -20.60 -15.08 0.97
N ASN A 154 -19.71 -16.03 1.29
CA ASN A 154 -18.50 -16.29 0.52
C ASN A 154 -18.81 -17.26 -0.62
N VAL A 155 -18.18 -17.05 -1.77
CA VAL A 155 -18.36 -17.90 -2.95
C VAL A 155 -17.09 -18.71 -3.16
N ILE A 156 -17.21 -20.03 -3.08
CA ILE A 156 -16.12 -20.97 -3.36
C ILE A 156 -16.17 -21.32 -4.84
N VAL A 157 -15.09 -20.99 -5.54
CA VAL A 157 -14.93 -21.14 -6.98
C VAL A 157 -13.97 -22.27 -7.27
N ASP A 158 -14.37 -23.18 -8.14
CA ASP A 158 -13.52 -24.23 -8.69
C ASP A 158 -12.79 -23.68 -9.93
N LEU A 159 -11.45 -23.65 -9.87
CA LEU A 159 -10.58 -23.28 -10.98
C LEU A 159 -10.09 -24.52 -11.77
N GLY A 160 -10.63 -25.71 -11.47
CA GLY A 160 -10.29 -27.00 -12.07
C GLY A 160 -9.08 -27.68 -11.41
N ARG A 161 -8.04 -26.90 -11.09
CA ARG A 161 -6.84 -27.41 -10.40
C ARG A 161 -6.82 -27.09 -8.90
N GLY A 162 -7.65 -26.17 -8.44
CA GLY A 162 -7.69 -25.68 -7.06
C GLY A 162 -9.01 -24.97 -6.74
N GLU A 163 -9.23 -24.73 -5.45
CA GLU A 163 -10.36 -23.92 -4.97
C GLU A 163 -9.88 -22.50 -4.69
N ALA A 164 -10.70 -21.54 -5.07
CA ALA A 164 -10.49 -20.13 -4.78
C ALA A 164 -11.72 -19.57 -4.06
N ILE A 165 -11.53 -18.48 -3.32
CA ILE A 165 -12.57 -17.87 -2.52
C ILE A 165 -12.76 -16.43 -2.94
N VAL A 166 -14.02 -16.06 -3.22
CA VAL A 166 -14.45 -14.67 -3.29
C VAL A 166 -15.14 -14.37 -1.96
N ARG A 167 -14.62 -13.41 -1.20
CA ARG A 167 -15.24 -12.99 0.06
C ARG A 167 -16.49 -12.15 -0.23
N ARG A 168 -17.39 -12.07 0.76
CA ARG A 168 -18.59 -11.23 0.65
C ARG A 168 -18.30 -9.78 0.29
N ASP A 169 -17.25 -9.19 0.88
CA ASP A 169 -16.87 -7.79 0.66
C ASP A 169 -16.20 -7.58 -0.70
N GLU A 170 -15.75 -8.67 -1.32
CA GLU A 170 -15.10 -8.71 -2.64
C GLU A 170 -16.08 -9.09 -3.77
N LEU A 171 -17.37 -9.23 -3.45
CA LEU A 171 -18.46 -9.44 -4.40
C LEU A 171 -19.19 -8.14 -4.69
N LEU A 172 -19.78 -8.03 -5.88
CA LEU A 172 -20.55 -6.84 -6.23
C LEU A 172 -21.85 -6.76 -5.40
N PRO A 173 -22.22 -5.56 -4.91
CA PRO A 173 -23.49 -5.36 -4.22
C PRO A 173 -24.65 -5.76 -5.12
N ARG A 174 -25.42 -6.79 -4.72
CA ARG A 174 -26.59 -7.40 -5.43
C ARG A 174 -26.27 -8.52 -6.41
N GLU A 175 -25.02 -8.91 -6.56
CA GLU A 175 -24.67 -10.10 -7.33
C GLU A 175 -24.96 -11.37 -6.52
N MET A 176 -25.69 -12.32 -7.11
CA MET A 176 -26.02 -13.59 -6.46
C MET A 176 -25.54 -14.75 -7.33
N PHE A 177 -24.60 -15.52 -6.78
CA PHE A 177 -24.11 -16.74 -7.41
C PHE A 177 -24.84 -17.97 -6.90
N ARG A 178 -25.09 -18.92 -7.80
CA ARG A 178 -25.58 -20.26 -7.49
C ARG A 178 -24.52 -21.31 -7.84
N PRO A 179 -24.53 -22.48 -7.16
CA PRO A 179 -23.69 -23.59 -7.55
C PRO A 179 -23.89 -23.96 -9.03
N GLY A 180 -22.81 -24.05 -9.79
CA GLY A 180 -22.79 -24.31 -11.23
C GLY A 180 -22.66 -23.06 -12.11
N ASP A 181 -22.84 -21.85 -11.56
CA ASP A 181 -22.67 -20.61 -12.31
C ASP A 181 -21.20 -20.39 -12.68
N ARG A 182 -20.96 -19.76 -13.83
CA ARG A 182 -19.61 -19.33 -14.23
C ARG A 182 -19.33 -17.96 -13.62
N ILE A 183 -18.11 -17.79 -13.12
CA ILE A 183 -17.66 -16.55 -12.53
C ILE A 183 -16.29 -16.18 -13.09
N ARG A 184 -16.12 -14.90 -13.38
CA ARG A 184 -14.84 -14.29 -13.73
C ARG A 184 -14.42 -13.40 -12.57
N ALA A 185 -13.17 -13.45 -12.13
CA ALA A 185 -12.73 -12.62 -11.04
C ALA A 185 -11.23 -12.32 -11.14
N TYR A 186 -10.82 -11.23 -10.50
CA TYR A 186 -9.44 -10.79 -10.41
C TYR A 186 -8.74 -11.49 -9.24
N VAL A 187 -7.56 -12.06 -9.48
CA VAL A 187 -6.71 -12.62 -8.42
C VAL A 187 -5.97 -11.47 -7.77
N TYR A 188 -6.37 -11.10 -6.55
CA TYR A 188 -5.72 -9.99 -5.83
C TYR A 188 -4.69 -10.47 -4.81
N ASP A 189 -4.82 -11.68 -4.26
CA ASP A 189 -3.90 -12.20 -3.26
C ASP A 189 -3.89 -13.73 -3.27
N VAL A 190 -2.72 -14.33 -3.03
CA VAL A 190 -2.52 -15.78 -2.94
C VAL A 190 -1.67 -16.08 -1.71
N ARG A 191 -2.30 -16.72 -0.71
CA ARG A 191 -1.65 -17.02 0.57
C ARG A 191 -1.32 -18.49 0.70
N SER A 192 -0.14 -18.80 1.21
CA SER A 192 0.22 -20.17 1.59
C SER A 192 -0.23 -20.44 3.02
N GLU A 193 -1.15 -21.39 3.20
CA GLU A 193 -1.58 -21.85 4.52
C GLU A 193 -1.25 -23.35 4.73
N PRO A 194 -1.12 -23.81 5.99
CA PRO A 194 -0.85 -25.22 6.31
C PRO A 194 -1.90 -26.20 5.76
N ARG A 195 -3.13 -25.71 5.51
CA ARG A 195 -4.23 -26.52 4.95
C ARG A 195 -4.27 -26.54 3.42
N GLY A 196 -3.45 -25.72 2.76
CA GLY A 196 -3.37 -25.53 1.30
C GLY A 196 -3.33 -24.04 0.94
N PRO A 197 -2.84 -23.68 -0.26
CA PRO A 197 -2.88 -22.29 -0.69
C PRO A 197 -4.33 -21.81 -0.79
N GLN A 198 -4.59 -20.61 -0.28
CA GLN A 198 -5.85 -19.92 -0.46
C GLN A 198 -5.68 -18.85 -1.52
N ILE A 199 -6.43 -18.98 -2.62
CA ILE A 199 -6.47 -18.01 -3.71
C ILE A 199 -7.66 -17.08 -3.44
N PHE A 200 -7.37 -15.81 -3.20
CA PHE A 200 -8.39 -14.81 -2.99
C PHE A 200 -8.72 -14.08 -4.30
N LEU A 201 -10.01 -14.06 -4.59
CA LEU A 201 -10.57 -13.46 -5.79
C LEU A 201 -11.39 -12.24 -5.42
N SER A 202 -11.38 -11.25 -6.30
CA SER A 202 -12.17 -10.03 -6.16
C SER A 202 -12.88 -9.68 -7.46
N ARG A 203 -14.12 -9.22 -7.33
CA ARG A 203 -14.89 -8.58 -8.40
C ARG A 203 -15.09 -7.09 -8.16
N THR A 204 -14.74 -6.58 -6.97
CA THR A 204 -14.84 -5.16 -6.58
C THR A 204 -13.57 -4.38 -6.89
N HIS A 205 -12.40 -5.04 -6.92
CA HIS A 205 -11.11 -4.39 -7.15
C HIS A 205 -11.09 -3.55 -8.45
N PRO A 206 -10.55 -2.31 -8.45
CA PRO A 206 -10.53 -1.45 -9.65
C PRO A 206 -9.83 -2.08 -10.85
N GLN A 207 -8.72 -2.80 -10.62
CA GLN A 207 -7.98 -3.46 -11.69
C GLN A 207 -8.75 -4.60 -12.38
N PHE A 208 -9.82 -5.11 -11.76
CA PHE A 208 -10.71 -6.05 -12.45
C PHE A 208 -11.34 -5.39 -13.68
N MET A 209 -11.79 -4.14 -13.56
CA MET A 209 -12.35 -3.39 -14.68
C MET A 209 -11.32 -3.13 -15.77
N ALA A 210 -10.12 -2.66 -15.39
CA ALA A 210 -9.04 -2.39 -16.35
C ALA A 210 -8.68 -3.63 -17.17
N LYS A 211 -8.57 -4.80 -16.52
CA LYS A 211 -8.28 -6.08 -17.18
C LYS A 211 -9.45 -6.58 -18.03
N LEU A 212 -10.71 -6.30 -17.66
CA LEU A 212 -11.86 -6.60 -18.52
C LEU A 212 -11.82 -5.75 -19.80
N PHE A 213 -11.50 -4.46 -19.70
CA PHE A 213 -11.30 -3.61 -20.86
C PHE A 213 -10.13 -4.08 -21.74
N ALA A 214 -9.01 -4.50 -21.13
CA ALA A 214 -7.89 -5.05 -21.89
C ALA A 214 -8.25 -6.32 -22.68
N GLN A 215 -9.23 -7.10 -22.23
CA GLN A 215 -9.70 -8.29 -22.97
C GLN A 215 -10.73 -7.95 -24.06
N GLU A 216 -11.49 -6.87 -23.88
CA GLU A 216 -12.54 -6.44 -24.81
C GLU A 216 -12.02 -5.47 -25.90
N VAL A 217 -10.96 -4.72 -25.60
CA VAL A 217 -10.38 -3.67 -26.47
C VAL A 217 -8.97 -4.09 -26.89
N PRO A 218 -8.78 -4.58 -28.14
CA PRO A 218 -7.47 -4.99 -28.65
C PRO A 218 -6.40 -3.89 -28.55
N GLU A 219 -6.79 -2.64 -28.76
CA GLU A 219 -5.89 -1.48 -28.70
C GLU A 219 -5.28 -1.29 -27.29
N ILE A 220 -5.97 -1.71 -26.22
CA ILE A 220 -5.43 -1.73 -24.86
C ILE A 220 -4.50 -2.93 -24.67
N TYR A 221 -4.86 -4.10 -25.22
CA TYR A 221 -4.02 -5.31 -25.15
C TYR A 221 -2.67 -5.10 -25.85
N ASP A 222 -2.68 -4.45 -27.02
CA ASP A 222 -1.49 -4.15 -27.80
C ASP A 222 -0.66 -2.98 -27.23
N GLY A 223 -1.15 -2.32 -26.16
CA GLY A 223 -0.48 -1.21 -25.50
C GLY A 223 -0.48 0.11 -26.28
N ILE A 224 -1.35 0.23 -27.29
CA ILE A 224 -1.58 1.48 -28.04
C ILE A 224 -2.35 2.47 -27.17
N ILE A 225 -3.37 1.98 -26.48
CA ILE A 225 -4.13 2.74 -25.49
C ILE A 225 -3.73 2.27 -24.10
N GLU A 226 -3.44 3.22 -23.22
CA GLU A 226 -3.07 2.96 -21.84
C GLU A 226 -4.17 3.45 -20.89
N VAL A 227 -4.53 2.62 -19.92
CA VAL A 227 -5.42 2.99 -18.82
C VAL A 227 -4.57 3.62 -17.72
N LYS A 228 -4.67 4.94 -17.55
CA LYS A 228 -3.86 5.70 -16.57
C LYS A 228 -4.45 5.68 -15.17
N ALA A 229 -5.77 5.76 -15.06
CA ALA A 229 -6.45 5.85 -13.77
C ALA A 229 -7.81 5.13 -13.81
N VAL A 230 -8.20 4.54 -12.68
CA VAL A 230 -9.50 3.88 -12.51
C VAL A 230 -10.04 4.23 -11.14
N ALA A 231 -11.20 4.89 -11.12
CA ALA A 231 -11.96 5.15 -9.91
C ALA A 231 -13.29 4.40 -9.98
N ARG A 232 -13.66 3.70 -8.91
CA ARG A 232 -14.77 2.74 -8.94
C ARG A 232 -15.56 2.73 -7.65
N ASP A 233 -16.88 2.84 -7.78
CA ASP A 233 -17.87 2.52 -6.76
C ASP A 233 -18.58 1.21 -7.19
N PRO A 234 -18.10 0.04 -6.73
CA PRO A 234 -18.44 -1.25 -7.31
C PRO A 234 -19.95 -1.53 -7.35
N GLY A 235 -20.46 -1.93 -8.53
CA GLY A 235 -21.88 -2.23 -8.75
C GLY A 235 -22.77 -1.00 -8.91
N SER A 236 -22.21 0.21 -8.93
CA SER A 236 -22.94 1.45 -9.20
C SER A 236 -22.36 2.24 -10.36
N ARG A 237 -21.17 2.83 -10.18
CA ARG A 237 -20.57 3.73 -11.17
C ARG A 237 -19.04 3.70 -11.10
N ALA A 238 -18.39 3.88 -12.24
CA ALA A 238 -16.94 3.98 -12.34
C ALA A 238 -16.54 5.02 -13.38
N LYS A 239 -15.32 5.52 -13.22
CA LYS A 239 -14.63 6.42 -14.13
C LYS A 239 -13.28 5.80 -14.51
N ILE A 240 -12.95 5.82 -15.79
CA ILE A 240 -11.69 5.30 -16.32
C ILE A 240 -11.01 6.36 -17.18
N GLY A 241 -9.77 6.71 -16.84
CA GLY A 241 -8.93 7.64 -17.58
C GLY A 241 -8.06 6.89 -18.58
N VAL A 242 -8.22 7.18 -19.87
CA VAL A 242 -7.49 6.53 -20.97
C VAL A 242 -6.72 7.54 -21.81
N ILE A 243 -5.51 7.17 -22.22
CA ILE A 243 -4.68 7.93 -23.17
C ILE A 243 -4.24 7.01 -24.30
N SER A 244 -4.17 7.55 -25.52
CA SER A 244 -3.56 6.86 -26.66
C SER A 244 -2.11 7.30 -26.81
N ARG A 245 -1.19 6.36 -27.05
CA ARG A 245 0.18 6.65 -27.47
C ARG A 245 0.26 7.08 -28.94
N ASP A 246 -0.78 6.77 -29.72
CA ASP A 246 -0.92 7.18 -31.11
C ASP A 246 -2.02 8.24 -31.25
N SER A 247 -1.64 9.44 -31.68
CA SER A 247 -2.56 10.57 -31.90
C SER A 247 -3.62 10.33 -32.98
N SER A 248 -3.43 9.34 -33.86
CA SER A 248 -4.39 8.99 -34.91
C SER A 248 -5.57 8.16 -34.39
N ILE A 249 -5.47 7.63 -33.17
CA ILE A 249 -6.47 6.76 -32.55
C ILE A 249 -7.14 7.51 -31.40
N ASP A 250 -8.46 7.65 -31.49
CA ASP A 250 -9.27 8.17 -30.39
C ASP A 250 -9.42 7.10 -29.28
N PRO A 251 -8.85 7.32 -28.08
CA PRO A 251 -8.88 6.32 -27.02
C PRO A 251 -10.29 6.09 -26.47
N VAL A 252 -11.16 7.11 -26.47
CA VAL A 252 -12.52 6.98 -25.95
C VAL A 252 -13.38 6.21 -26.95
N GLY A 253 -13.37 6.60 -28.22
CA GLY A 253 -14.09 5.92 -29.28
C GLY A 253 -13.68 4.46 -29.44
N ALA A 254 -12.39 4.16 -29.28
CA ALA A 254 -11.91 2.80 -29.22
C ALA A 254 -12.56 2.05 -28.04
N CYS A 255 -12.41 2.51 -26.80
CA CYS A 255 -12.98 1.79 -25.64
C CYS A 255 -14.51 1.62 -25.67
N VAL A 256 -15.25 2.57 -26.27
CA VAL A 256 -16.71 2.49 -26.43
C VAL A 256 -17.10 1.46 -27.51
N GLY A 257 -16.42 1.47 -28.65
CA GLY A 257 -16.75 0.62 -29.80
C GLY A 257 -18.04 1.03 -30.53
N MET A 258 -18.41 0.26 -31.55
CA MET A 258 -19.58 0.56 -32.40
C MET A 258 -20.86 0.61 -31.57
N ARG A 259 -21.45 1.81 -31.41
CA ARG A 259 -22.63 2.07 -30.57
C ARG A 259 -22.49 1.58 -29.12
N GLY A 260 -21.28 1.63 -28.56
CA GLY A 260 -21.06 1.21 -27.18
C GLY A 260 -20.98 -0.30 -26.97
N SER A 261 -20.80 -1.09 -28.04
CA SER A 261 -20.81 -2.56 -27.93
C SER A 261 -19.76 -3.10 -26.95
N ARG A 262 -18.56 -2.51 -26.92
CA ARG A 262 -17.43 -2.96 -26.10
C ARG A 262 -17.65 -2.58 -24.63
N VAL A 263 -17.93 -1.30 -24.36
CA VAL A 263 -18.25 -0.86 -23.00
C VAL A 263 -19.46 -1.60 -22.43
N GLN A 264 -20.50 -1.88 -23.24
CA GLN A 264 -21.68 -2.60 -22.77
C GLN A 264 -21.36 -4.05 -22.39
N ALA A 265 -20.41 -4.71 -23.05
CA ALA A 265 -19.97 -6.05 -22.68
C ALA A 265 -19.35 -6.06 -21.26
N VAL A 266 -18.49 -5.07 -20.95
CA VAL A 266 -17.90 -4.88 -19.63
C VAL A 266 -18.96 -4.50 -18.58
N VAL A 267 -19.87 -3.57 -18.92
CA VAL A 267 -21.01 -3.19 -18.05
C VAL A 267 -21.88 -4.40 -17.70
N ASN A 268 -22.15 -5.28 -18.66
CA ASN A 268 -22.93 -6.49 -18.43
C ASN A 268 -22.21 -7.48 -17.50
N GLU A 269 -20.89 -7.64 -17.66
CA GLU A 269 -20.07 -8.46 -16.75
C GLU A 269 -20.07 -7.91 -15.32
N LEU A 270 -20.15 -6.58 -15.16
CA LEU A 270 -20.21 -5.88 -13.86
C LEU A 270 -21.64 -5.63 -13.35
N GLN A 271 -22.63 -6.40 -13.83
CA GLN A 271 -24.03 -6.33 -13.37
C GLN A 271 -24.69 -4.95 -13.51
N GLY A 272 -24.38 -4.23 -14.59
CA GLY A 272 -25.02 -2.95 -14.91
C GLY A 272 -24.37 -1.73 -14.26
N GLU A 273 -23.13 -1.86 -13.77
CA GLU A 273 -22.32 -0.74 -13.33
C GLU A 273 -22.13 0.30 -14.45
N LYS A 274 -22.41 1.57 -14.17
CA LYS A 274 -22.27 2.64 -15.18
C LYS A 274 -20.81 3.06 -15.31
N ILE A 275 -20.24 2.99 -16.51
CA ILE A 275 -18.83 3.29 -16.74
C ILE A 275 -18.72 4.56 -17.59
N ASP A 276 -18.07 5.59 -17.05
CA ASP A 276 -17.69 6.79 -17.81
C ASP A 276 -16.23 6.65 -18.27
N ILE A 277 -16.00 6.74 -19.58
CA ILE A 277 -14.68 6.67 -20.18
C ILE A 277 -14.23 8.08 -20.52
N ILE A 278 -13.10 8.49 -19.95
CA ILE A 278 -12.66 9.87 -19.92
C ILE A 278 -11.27 9.96 -20.57
N PRO A 279 -11.03 10.92 -21.48
CA PRO A 279 -9.70 11.16 -22.01
C PRO A 279 -8.79 11.70 -20.90
N TRP A 280 -7.70 10.98 -20.63
CA TRP A 280 -6.68 11.41 -19.69
C TRP A 280 -5.81 12.50 -20.32
N SER A 281 -5.46 13.52 -19.54
CA SER A 281 -4.61 14.63 -19.95
C SER A 281 -3.48 14.80 -18.93
N GLN A 282 -2.31 15.25 -19.39
CA GLN A 282 -1.20 15.66 -18.51
C GLN A 282 -1.51 16.98 -17.79
N ASP A 283 -2.30 17.84 -18.42
CA ASP A 283 -2.80 19.06 -17.79
C ASP A 283 -3.93 18.71 -16.81
N GLU A 284 -3.69 18.97 -15.52
CA GLU A 284 -4.58 18.58 -14.43
C GLU A 284 -5.94 19.28 -14.51
N ALA A 285 -5.94 20.58 -14.82
CA ALA A 285 -7.16 21.36 -15.01
C ALA A 285 -8.06 20.72 -16.08
N THR A 286 -7.50 20.41 -17.25
CA THR A 286 -8.22 19.70 -18.32
C THR A 286 -8.69 18.32 -17.87
N PHE A 287 -7.86 17.56 -17.15
CA PHE A 287 -8.24 16.22 -16.71
C PHE A 287 -9.38 16.25 -15.68
N ILE A 288 -9.42 17.23 -14.79
CA ILE A 288 -10.47 17.41 -13.77
C ILE A 288 -11.81 17.80 -14.41
N VAL A 289 -11.77 18.73 -15.37
CA VAL A 289 -12.97 19.10 -16.16
C VAL A 289 -13.54 17.85 -16.85
N ASN A 290 -12.67 17.04 -17.45
CA ASN A 290 -13.06 15.79 -18.09
C ASN A 290 -13.59 14.77 -17.06
N ALA A 291 -13.02 14.70 -15.85
CA ALA A 291 -13.44 13.78 -14.80
C ALA A 291 -14.82 14.10 -14.23
N LEU A 292 -15.20 15.38 -14.16
CA LEU A 292 -16.50 15.84 -13.65
C LEU A 292 -17.66 15.67 -14.64
N GLN A 293 -17.39 15.26 -15.89
CA GLN A 293 -18.43 14.93 -16.87
C GLN A 293 -19.46 13.97 -16.26
N PRO A 294 -20.77 14.24 -16.46
CA PRO A 294 -21.35 15.12 -17.48
C PRO A 294 -21.59 16.60 -17.09
N ALA A 295 -21.15 17.05 -15.90
CA ALA A 295 -21.34 18.44 -15.50
C ALA A 295 -20.41 19.39 -16.26
N GLU A 296 -20.91 20.56 -16.65
CA GLU A 296 -20.10 21.62 -17.27
C GLU A 296 -19.42 22.45 -16.18
N VAL A 297 -18.13 22.72 -16.37
CA VAL A 297 -17.28 23.46 -15.44
C VAL A 297 -16.96 24.83 -16.05
N VAL A 298 -17.09 25.89 -15.26
CA VAL A 298 -16.79 27.27 -15.70
C VAL A 298 -15.32 27.59 -15.47
N LYS A 299 -14.83 27.30 -14.26
CA LYS A 299 -13.48 27.68 -13.81
C LYS A 299 -12.95 26.62 -12.86
N VAL A 300 -11.65 26.36 -12.96
CA VAL A 300 -10.89 25.54 -12.02
C VAL A 300 -9.82 26.43 -11.39
N VAL A 301 -9.75 26.42 -10.06
CA VAL A 301 -8.71 27.10 -9.28
C VAL A 301 -7.90 26.01 -8.59
N LEU A 302 -6.62 25.94 -8.94
CA LEU A 302 -5.67 24.98 -8.40
C LEU A 302 -4.96 25.62 -7.21
N ASP A 303 -4.94 24.93 -6.09
CA ASP A 303 -4.09 25.26 -4.94
C ASP A 303 -3.07 24.13 -4.77
N GLU A 304 -1.88 24.33 -5.35
CA GLU A 304 -0.80 23.35 -5.37
C GLU A 304 -0.24 23.07 -3.96
N ASP A 305 -0.27 24.07 -3.07
CA ASP A 305 0.29 23.96 -1.72
C ASP A 305 -0.58 23.07 -0.81
N SER A 306 -1.91 23.17 -0.95
CA SER A 306 -2.85 22.44 -0.08
C SER A 306 -3.32 21.10 -0.64
N GLY A 307 -2.97 20.75 -1.89
CA GLY A 307 -3.46 19.53 -2.53
C GLY A 307 -4.96 19.57 -2.84
N LYS A 308 -5.55 20.78 -2.90
CA LYS A 308 -6.99 21.00 -3.08
C LYS A 308 -7.27 21.74 -4.37
N ILE A 309 -8.42 21.44 -4.95
CA ILE A 309 -8.86 22.06 -6.18
C ILE A 309 -10.29 22.52 -6.02
N GLU A 310 -10.52 23.77 -6.36
CA GLU A 310 -11.83 24.38 -6.31
C GLU A 310 -12.38 24.48 -7.74
N VAL A 311 -13.57 23.91 -7.91
CA VAL A 311 -14.24 23.86 -9.20
C VAL A 311 -15.53 24.64 -9.15
N VAL A 312 -15.60 25.68 -9.98
CA VAL A 312 -16.77 26.54 -10.09
C VAL A 312 -17.69 26.00 -11.19
N VAL A 313 -18.94 25.75 -10.81
CA VAL A 313 -19.99 25.26 -11.71
C VAL A 313 -21.21 26.18 -11.67
N PRO A 314 -22.03 26.21 -12.73
CA PRO A 314 -23.30 26.91 -12.69
C PRO A 314 -24.27 26.28 -11.66
N ASP A 315 -25.19 27.08 -11.11
CA ASP A 315 -26.15 26.63 -10.08
C ASP A 315 -27.00 25.42 -10.52
N ASP A 316 -27.35 25.33 -11.81
CA ASP A 316 -28.11 24.22 -12.37
C ASP A 316 -27.28 22.93 -12.51
N GLN A 317 -25.95 23.05 -12.58
CA GLN A 317 -25.02 21.92 -12.70
C GLN A 317 -24.47 21.44 -11.35
N LEU A 318 -24.58 22.21 -10.27
CA LEU A 318 -24.08 21.85 -8.94
C LEU A 318 -24.51 20.45 -8.49
N SER A 319 -25.81 20.15 -8.63
CA SER A 319 -26.38 18.84 -8.26
C SER A 319 -25.82 17.70 -9.12
N LEU A 320 -25.53 17.97 -10.40
CA LEU A 320 -24.96 17.00 -11.32
C LEU A 320 -23.48 16.74 -11.04
N ALA A 321 -22.73 17.81 -10.76
CA ALA A 321 -21.30 17.80 -10.46
C ALA A 321 -21.00 17.02 -9.17
N ILE A 322 -21.76 17.27 -8.11
CA ILE A 322 -21.69 16.50 -6.85
C ILE A 322 -22.17 15.06 -7.09
N GLY A 323 -23.29 14.91 -7.78
CA GLY A 323 -23.95 13.63 -8.02
C GLY A 323 -24.65 13.05 -6.78
N ARG A 324 -25.32 11.91 -6.95
CA ARG A 324 -26.09 11.27 -5.87
C ARG A 324 -25.17 10.91 -4.70
N ARG A 325 -25.37 11.52 -3.52
CA ARG A 325 -24.54 11.32 -2.31
C ARG A 325 -23.05 11.62 -2.53
N GLY A 326 -22.73 12.59 -3.39
CA GLY A 326 -21.35 12.95 -3.71
C GLY A 326 -20.61 11.90 -4.54
N GLN A 327 -21.33 10.98 -5.20
CA GLN A 327 -20.68 9.89 -5.94
C GLN A 327 -19.83 10.41 -7.12
N ASN A 328 -20.25 11.46 -7.81
CA ASN A 328 -19.51 11.94 -8.99
C ASN A 328 -18.22 12.64 -8.58
N VAL A 329 -18.30 13.57 -7.63
CA VAL A 329 -17.12 14.27 -7.08
C VAL A 329 -16.14 13.30 -6.43
N ARG A 330 -16.61 12.29 -5.67
CA ARG A 330 -15.74 11.28 -5.06
C ARG A 330 -15.00 10.45 -6.11
N LEU A 331 -15.69 10.03 -7.18
CA LEU A 331 -15.06 9.29 -8.26
C LEU A 331 -14.07 10.15 -9.04
N ALA A 332 -14.37 11.44 -9.24
CA ALA A 332 -13.45 12.37 -9.88
C ALA A 332 -12.19 12.57 -9.02
N SER A 333 -12.36 12.82 -7.71
CA SER A 333 -11.26 12.96 -6.75
C SER A 333 -10.37 11.71 -6.68
N GLN A 334 -10.96 10.51 -6.63
CA GLN A 334 -10.20 9.25 -6.67
C GLN A 334 -9.49 9.02 -8.01
N LEU A 335 -10.02 9.56 -9.11
CA LEU A 335 -9.45 9.39 -10.45
C LEU A 335 -8.25 10.33 -10.67
N THR A 336 -8.35 11.55 -10.17
CA THR A 336 -7.33 12.61 -10.34
C THR A 336 -6.30 12.59 -9.23
N GLY A 337 -6.63 12.06 -8.05
CA GLY A 337 -5.78 12.09 -6.85
C GLY A 337 -5.93 13.36 -6.02
N TRP A 338 -6.74 14.32 -6.47
CA TRP A 338 -6.94 15.62 -5.84
C TRP A 338 -8.22 15.67 -5.01
N ASP A 339 -8.24 16.46 -3.94
CA ASP A 339 -9.48 16.77 -3.22
C ASP A 339 -10.23 17.89 -3.96
N ILE A 340 -11.45 17.59 -4.43
CA ILE A 340 -12.21 18.48 -5.31
C ILE A 340 -13.37 19.09 -4.51
N ASP A 341 -13.30 20.40 -4.29
CA ASP A 341 -14.42 21.17 -3.76
C ASP A 341 -15.22 21.81 -4.92
N ILE A 342 -16.54 21.79 -4.82
CA ILE A 342 -17.43 22.29 -5.89
C ILE A 342 -18.23 23.45 -5.34
N LEU A 343 -18.06 24.62 -5.97
CA LEU A 343 -18.69 25.87 -5.59
C LEU A 343 -19.54 26.41 -6.74
N THR A 344 -20.56 27.20 -6.41
CA THR A 344 -21.27 28.00 -7.42
C THR A 344 -20.52 29.30 -7.72
N GLU A 345 -20.85 29.95 -8.84
CA GLU A 345 -20.29 31.27 -9.18
C GLU A 345 -20.58 32.31 -8.09
N ALA A 346 -21.75 32.23 -7.45
CA ALA A 346 -22.14 33.12 -6.36
C ALA A 346 -21.30 32.84 -5.10
N GLU A 347 -21.13 31.57 -4.72
CA GLU A 347 -20.32 31.17 -3.56
C GLU A 347 -18.85 31.54 -3.74
N GLU A 348 -18.28 31.31 -4.93
CA GLU A 348 -16.89 31.70 -5.23
C GLU A 348 -16.72 33.22 -5.18
N SER A 349 -17.70 33.99 -5.68
CA SER A 349 -17.68 35.45 -5.60
C SER A 349 -17.80 35.96 -4.17
N GLU A 350 -18.69 35.40 -3.35
CA GLU A 350 -18.86 35.77 -1.94
C GLU A 350 -17.59 35.46 -1.15
N ARG A 351 -16.97 34.31 -1.39
CA ARG A 351 -15.71 33.92 -0.75
C ARG A 351 -14.58 34.85 -1.15
N ARG A 352 -14.40 35.14 -2.45
CA ARG A 352 -13.40 36.11 -2.91
C ARG A 352 -13.61 37.49 -2.29
N GLN A 353 -14.85 37.96 -2.18
CA GLN A 353 -15.14 39.23 -1.54
C GLN A 353 -14.79 39.21 -0.04
N LYS A 354 -15.07 38.09 0.64
CA LYS A 354 -14.71 37.92 2.05
C LYS A 354 -13.19 37.92 2.25
N GLU A 355 -12.46 37.15 1.45
CA GLU A 355 -10.99 37.10 1.48
C GLU A 355 -10.38 38.47 1.15
N PHE A 356 -10.93 39.17 0.16
CA PHE A 356 -10.51 40.54 -0.19
C PHE A 356 -10.71 41.52 0.97
N ASN A 357 -11.87 41.46 1.64
CA ASN A 357 -12.17 42.30 2.80
C ASN A 357 -11.26 41.96 4.00
N GLU A 358 -10.99 40.68 4.25
CA GLU A 358 -10.08 40.23 5.31
C GLU A 358 -8.64 40.69 5.05
N ARG A 359 -8.15 40.60 3.81
CA ARG A 359 -6.84 41.15 3.42
C ARG A 359 -6.78 42.67 3.57
N THR A 360 -7.81 43.36 3.10
CA THR A 360 -7.94 44.83 3.25
C THR A 360 -7.87 45.22 4.73
N GLN A 361 -8.66 44.56 5.58
CA GLN A 361 -8.69 44.84 7.02
C GLN A 361 -7.32 44.57 7.66
N ARG A 362 -6.67 43.46 7.28
CA ARG A 362 -5.31 43.13 7.75
C ARG A 362 -4.31 44.24 7.39
N PHE A 363 -4.35 44.76 6.17
CA PHE A 363 -3.46 45.85 5.75
C PHE A 363 -3.78 47.16 6.46
N MET A 364 -5.05 47.49 6.67
CA MET A 364 -5.44 48.67 7.43
C MET A 364 -4.91 48.61 8.87
N GLU A 365 -5.07 47.47 9.55
CA GLU A 365 -4.61 47.29 10.92
C GLU A 365 -3.08 47.22 11.04
N ALA A 366 -2.43 46.54 10.11
CA ALA A 366 -0.98 46.36 10.15
C ALA A 366 -0.20 47.59 9.70
N LEU A 367 -0.68 48.34 8.71
CA LEU A 367 0.06 49.46 8.11
C LEU A 367 -0.46 50.83 8.56
N ASP A 368 -1.53 50.87 9.36
CA ASP A 368 -2.23 52.10 9.78
C ASP A 368 -2.56 52.98 8.57
N VAL A 369 -3.18 52.36 7.56
CA VAL A 369 -3.58 53.00 6.31
C VAL A 369 -5.10 53.10 6.23
N ASP A 370 -5.60 54.01 5.41
CA ASP A 370 -7.02 54.13 5.17
C ASP A 370 -7.55 52.97 4.30
N GLU A 371 -8.88 52.83 4.27
CA GLU A 371 -9.55 51.75 3.54
C GLU A 371 -9.21 51.75 2.05
N VAL A 372 -9.02 52.93 1.46
CA VAL A 372 -8.69 53.07 0.04
C VAL A 372 -7.31 52.47 -0.26
N VAL A 373 -6.29 52.79 0.53
CA VAL A 373 -4.95 52.22 0.38
C VAL A 373 -4.96 50.71 0.66
N GLY A 374 -5.68 50.25 1.68
CA GLY A 374 -5.82 48.83 1.97
C GLY A 374 -6.47 48.02 0.83
N GLN A 375 -7.53 48.57 0.21
CA GLN A 375 -8.20 47.95 -0.93
C GLN A 375 -7.31 47.91 -2.16
N LEU A 376 -6.52 48.96 -2.42
CA LEU A 376 -5.59 48.99 -3.55
C LEU A 376 -4.49 47.95 -3.40
N LEU A 377 -3.92 47.80 -2.20
CA LEU A 377 -2.93 46.75 -1.91
C LEU A 377 -3.53 45.34 -2.07
N ALA A 378 -4.75 45.11 -1.57
CA ALA A 378 -5.41 43.82 -1.74
C ALA A 378 -5.77 43.53 -3.22
N ALA A 379 -6.11 44.56 -4.01
CA ALA A 379 -6.49 44.42 -5.42
C ALA A 379 -5.30 44.07 -6.32
N GLU A 380 -4.11 44.55 -5.98
CA GLU A 380 -2.85 44.23 -6.67
C GLU A 380 -2.33 42.83 -6.33
N GLY A 381 -2.94 42.18 -5.33
CA GLY A 381 -2.72 40.76 -5.05
C GLY A 381 -1.83 40.47 -3.85
N PHE A 382 -1.36 41.48 -3.11
CA PHE A 382 -0.61 41.27 -1.88
C PHE A 382 -1.43 40.44 -0.88
N GLY A 383 -0.84 39.35 -0.38
CA GLY A 383 -1.47 38.43 0.58
C GLY A 383 -1.05 38.67 2.03
N THR A 384 0.20 39.13 2.22
CA THR A 384 0.84 39.25 3.54
C THR A 384 1.56 40.59 3.71
N VAL A 385 1.81 40.99 4.96
CA VAL A 385 2.53 42.25 5.27
C VAL A 385 4.01 42.10 4.94
N GLU A 386 4.51 40.87 5.06
CA GLU A 386 5.85 40.43 4.69
C GLU A 386 6.14 40.66 3.21
N GLU A 387 5.23 40.27 2.32
CA GLU A 387 5.35 40.56 0.88
C GLU A 387 5.54 42.05 0.62
N ILE A 388 4.73 42.91 1.25
CA ILE A 388 4.82 44.37 1.10
C ILE A 388 6.16 44.91 1.62
N ALA A 389 6.67 44.35 2.72
CA ALA A 389 7.93 44.80 3.32
C ALA A 389 9.18 44.51 2.46
N PHE A 390 9.14 43.46 1.64
CA PHE A 390 10.30 42.95 0.90
C PHE A 390 10.16 42.97 -0.63
N VAL A 391 8.98 43.27 -1.18
CA VAL A 391 8.80 43.45 -2.62
C VAL A 391 9.59 44.66 -3.14
N ASP A 392 9.91 44.63 -4.44
CA ASP A 392 10.52 45.77 -5.11
C ASP A 392 9.59 47.00 -5.05
N ILE A 393 10.17 48.15 -4.69
CA ILE A 393 9.41 49.40 -4.48
C ILE A 393 8.65 49.83 -5.74
N GLY A 394 9.16 49.44 -6.92
CA GLY A 394 8.54 49.71 -8.21
C GLY A 394 7.20 49.03 -8.40
N GLU A 395 6.96 47.88 -7.76
CA GLU A 395 5.65 47.19 -7.84
C GLU A 395 4.61 47.95 -7.03
N ILE A 396 4.95 48.40 -5.82
CA ILE A 396 4.06 49.24 -5.01
C ILE A 396 3.86 50.63 -5.65
N ALA A 397 4.91 51.22 -6.23
CA ALA A 397 4.79 52.51 -6.91
C ALA A 397 4.00 52.41 -8.24
N SER A 398 3.85 51.22 -8.82
CA SER A 398 3.06 51.02 -10.03
C SER A 398 1.55 51.05 -9.78
N ILE A 399 1.12 50.92 -8.52
CA ILE A 399 -0.28 50.94 -8.12
C ILE A 399 -0.88 52.30 -8.45
N GLN A 400 -2.04 52.28 -9.11
CA GLN A 400 -2.69 53.50 -9.56
C GLN A 400 -3.04 54.42 -8.38
N GLY A 401 -2.35 55.56 -8.29
CA GLY A 401 -2.55 56.56 -7.24
C GLY A 401 -1.43 56.61 -6.21
N PHE A 402 -0.44 55.71 -6.28
CA PHE A 402 0.75 55.78 -5.45
C PHE A 402 1.91 56.44 -6.22
N ASP A 403 2.79 57.11 -5.48
CA ASP A 403 4.09 57.59 -5.95
C ASP A 403 5.21 56.85 -5.21
N GLU A 404 6.46 57.04 -5.65
CA GLU A 404 7.63 56.40 -5.01
C GLU A 404 7.74 56.75 -3.52
N ASP A 405 7.35 57.96 -3.13
CA ASP A 405 7.38 58.41 -1.74
C ASP A 405 6.33 57.66 -0.89
N THR A 406 5.10 57.51 -1.38
CA THR A 406 4.02 56.75 -0.72
C THR A 406 4.36 55.26 -0.65
N ALA A 407 4.92 54.69 -1.73
CA ALA A 407 5.37 53.31 -1.74
C ALA A 407 6.45 53.05 -0.69
N THR A 408 7.43 53.97 -0.58
CA THR A 408 8.48 53.91 0.44
C THR A 408 7.92 53.98 1.85
N GLU A 409 6.96 54.88 2.08
CA GLU A 409 6.29 55.03 3.38
C GLU A 409 5.53 53.76 3.76
N ILE A 410 4.74 53.19 2.85
CA ILE A 410 3.99 51.93 3.09
C ILE A 410 4.95 50.79 3.41
N GLN A 411 6.04 50.65 2.66
CA GLN A 411 7.04 49.61 2.89
C GLN A 411 7.77 49.79 4.22
N ASN A 412 8.07 51.03 4.61
CA ASN A 412 8.67 51.32 5.92
C ASN A 412 7.71 50.96 7.05
N ARG A 413 6.43 51.30 6.95
CA ARG A 413 5.42 50.90 7.94
C ARG A 413 5.26 49.39 8.04
N ALA A 414 5.29 48.69 6.91
CA ALA A 414 5.29 47.23 6.89
C ALA A 414 6.48 46.67 7.69
N ARG A 415 7.69 47.17 7.43
CA ARG A 415 8.91 46.77 8.17
C ARG A 415 8.84 47.12 9.65
N GLU A 416 8.33 48.29 10.01
CA GLU A 416 8.15 48.70 11.41
C GLU A 416 7.14 47.80 12.13
N THR A 417 6.04 47.45 11.48
CA THR A 417 5.05 46.53 12.05
C THR A 417 5.61 45.12 12.22
N LEU A 418 6.37 44.61 11.26
CA LEU A 418 7.06 43.33 11.40
C LEU A 418 8.07 43.36 12.55
N ALA A 419 8.87 44.43 12.68
CA ALA A 419 9.82 44.59 13.77
C ALA A 419 9.13 44.70 15.14
N ARG A 420 7.97 45.38 15.21
CA ARG A 420 7.16 45.46 16.43
C ARG A 420 6.60 44.10 16.82
N LEU A 421 6.03 43.36 15.85
CA LEU A 421 5.52 42.01 16.08
C LEU A 421 6.64 41.06 16.54
N GLU A 422 7.81 41.14 15.90
CA GLU A 422 8.97 40.34 16.28
C GLU A 422 9.45 40.67 17.70
N ALA A 423 9.46 41.94 18.09
CA ALA A 423 9.79 42.36 19.46
C ALA A 423 8.75 41.87 20.48
N GLU A 424 7.45 41.99 20.18
CA GLU A 424 6.36 41.50 21.04
C GLU A 424 6.45 39.97 21.22
N GLN A 425 6.71 39.23 20.14
CA GLN A 425 6.93 37.78 20.20
C GLN A 425 8.20 37.42 20.97
N ASP A 426 9.29 38.17 20.81
CA ASP A 426 10.52 37.93 21.57
C ASP A 426 10.35 38.19 23.08
N ASP A 427 9.60 39.22 23.45
CA ASP A 427 9.27 39.49 24.85
C ASP A 427 8.35 38.40 25.42
N ARG A 428 7.35 37.96 24.64
CA ARG A 428 6.49 36.85 25.03
C ARG A 428 7.26 35.55 25.22
N ARG A 429 8.21 35.26 24.33
CA ARG A 429 9.13 34.12 24.43
C ARG A 429 9.94 34.16 25.73
N LYS A 430 10.47 35.34 26.10
CA LYS A 430 11.20 35.53 27.35
C LYS A 430 10.31 35.32 28.57
N GLU A 431 9.06 35.79 28.54
CA GLU A 431 8.08 35.53 29.61
C GLU A 431 7.81 34.03 29.81
N LEU A 432 7.77 33.27 28.72
CA LEU A 432 7.55 31.82 28.73
C LEU A 432 8.82 31.03 29.12
N GLY A 433 9.97 31.70 29.24
CA GLY A 433 11.24 31.10 29.69
C GLY A 433 11.95 30.26 28.63
N VAL A 434 11.70 30.52 27.35
CA VAL A 434 12.31 29.81 26.22
C VAL A 434 13.74 30.33 25.98
N ALA A 435 14.70 29.42 25.86
CA ALA A 435 16.11 29.72 25.73
C ALA A 435 16.45 30.43 24.41
N ASP A 436 17.49 31.28 24.45
CA ASP A 436 18.03 31.97 23.27
C ASP A 436 18.65 31.03 22.25
N GLU A 437 19.18 29.90 22.71
CA GLU A 437 19.83 28.89 21.86
C GLU A 437 18.87 28.26 20.84
N LEU A 438 17.55 28.30 21.08
CA LEU A 438 16.57 27.84 20.10
C LEU A 438 16.48 28.76 18.88
N LYS A 439 16.90 30.03 18.97
CA LYS A 439 16.89 30.97 17.83
C LYS A 439 17.91 30.60 16.76
N ASP A 440 19.08 30.10 17.14
CA ASP A 440 20.10 29.74 16.15
C ASP A 440 19.88 28.34 15.57
N ILE A 441 18.67 27.78 15.68
CA ILE A 441 18.26 26.59 14.93
C ILE A 441 17.70 27.07 13.58
N PRO A 442 18.29 26.64 12.45
CA PRO A 442 17.79 27.02 11.13
C PRO A 442 16.31 26.63 10.95
N GLY A 443 15.49 27.59 10.49
CA GLY A 443 14.06 27.38 10.24
C GLY A 443 13.14 27.72 11.42
N VAL A 444 13.68 27.98 12.62
CA VAL A 444 12.86 28.40 13.77
C VAL A 444 12.57 29.90 13.70
N THR A 445 11.30 30.26 13.68
CA THR A 445 10.85 31.67 13.74
C THR A 445 10.55 32.11 15.18
N THR A 446 10.56 33.41 15.44
CA THR A 446 10.22 33.96 16.77
C THR A 446 8.78 33.58 17.20
N ALA A 447 7.86 33.48 16.23
CA ALA A 447 6.50 32.97 16.46
C ALA A 447 6.48 31.50 16.89
N MET A 448 7.29 30.64 16.25
CA MET A 448 7.44 29.23 16.66
C MET A 448 8.01 29.11 18.07
N LEU A 449 8.95 29.98 18.47
CA LEU A 449 9.51 29.98 19.83
C LEU A 449 8.46 30.28 20.90
N VAL A 450 7.51 31.17 20.62
CA VAL A 450 6.37 31.42 21.52
C VAL A 450 5.51 30.16 21.63
N ALA A 451 5.20 29.52 20.49
CA ALA A 451 4.40 28.30 20.47
C ALA A 451 5.09 27.12 21.20
N PHE A 452 6.41 27.00 21.07
CA PHE A 452 7.23 26.08 21.86
C PHE A 452 7.11 26.37 23.36
N GLY A 453 7.22 27.64 23.76
CA GLY A 453 7.08 28.05 25.16
C GLY A 453 5.72 27.74 25.77
N GLU A 454 4.64 27.88 25.00
CA GLU A 454 3.27 27.53 25.42
C GLU A 454 3.06 26.02 25.59
N ASN A 455 3.86 25.21 24.90
CA ASN A 455 3.83 23.74 24.94
C ASN A 455 5.00 23.14 25.74
N ASP A 456 5.59 23.93 26.64
CA ASP A 456 6.69 23.52 27.55
C ASP A 456 8.00 23.06 26.85
N ILE A 457 8.20 23.39 25.57
CA ILE A 457 9.47 23.21 24.86
C ILE A 457 10.32 24.48 25.07
N LYS A 458 11.26 24.46 26.02
CA LYS A 458 11.97 25.66 26.47
C LYS A 458 13.45 25.67 26.13
N SER A 459 14.04 24.52 25.81
CA SER A 459 15.46 24.39 25.50
C SER A 459 15.71 23.60 24.22
N VAL A 460 16.94 23.67 23.72
CA VAL A 460 17.38 22.86 22.57
C VAL A 460 17.28 21.36 22.90
N GLU A 461 17.50 20.97 24.17
CA GLU A 461 17.34 19.59 24.63
C GLU A 461 15.87 19.13 24.56
N ASP A 462 14.93 19.99 24.94
CA ASP A 462 13.49 19.66 24.89
C ASP A 462 13.03 19.47 23.43
N LEU A 463 13.48 20.34 22.52
CA LEU A 463 13.16 20.22 21.10
C LEU A 463 13.85 19.00 20.45
N ALA A 464 15.10 18.70 20.83
CA ALA A 464 15.82 17.51 20.37
C ALA A 464 15.15 16.21 20.83
N GLY A 465 14.55 16.23 22.02
CA GLY A 465 13.79 15.14 22.61
C GLY A 465 12.36 14.97 22.08
N SER A 466 11.84 15.96 21.36
CA SER A 466 10.49 15.92 20.80
C SER A 466 10.38 14.90 19.66
N ALA A 467 9.20 14.31 19.53
CA ALA A 467 8.78 13.57 18.35
C ALA A 467 8.09 14.52 17.35
N THR A 468 8.02 14.11 16.08
CA THR A 468 7.30 14.87 15.03
C THR A 468 5.84 15.13 15.43
N ASP A 469 5.22 14.16 16.12
CA ASP A 469 3.85 14.24 16.62
C ASP A 469 3.68 15.27 17.75
N ASP A 470 4.73 15.55 18.54
CA ASP A 470 4.68 16.60 19.58
C ASP A 470 4.60 18.00 18.94
N LEU A 471 5.12 18.15 17.72
CA LEU A 471 5.09 19.40 16.96
C LEU A 471 3.81 19.54 16.11
N LEU A 472 3.39 18.49 15.41
CA LEU A 472 2.26 18.56 14.46
C LEU A 472 0.93 18.05 15.03
N GLY A 473 0.96 17.37 16.17
CA GLY A 473 -0.19 16.75 16.80
C GLY A 473 -0.44 15.34 16.28
N TRP A 474 -1.23 14.57 17.04
CA TRP A 474 -1.59 13.19 16.68
C TRP A 474 -3.07 12.91 16.92
N THR A 475 -3.57 11.86 16.26
CA THR A 475 -4.94 11.40 16.46
C THR A 475 -4.94 10.03 17.11
N GLU A 476 -5.61 9.90 18.25
CA GLU A 476 -5.79 8.62 18.95
C GLU A 476 -7.24 8.16 18.83
N ARG A 477 -7.44 6.86 18.59
CA ARG A 477 -8.77 6.26 18.53
C ARG A 477 -9.06 5.50 19.82
N GLN A 478 -9.95 6.04 20.64
CA GLN A 478 -10.37 5.45 21.92
C GLN A 478 -11.89 5.28 21.91
N ASP A 479 -12.40 4.08 22.26
CA ASP A 479 -13.84 3.78 22.37
C ASP A 479 -14.69 4.19 21.15
N ASN A 480 -14.18 3.93 19.94
CA ASN A 480 -14.85 4.23 18.66
C ASN A 480 -15.01 5.72 18.32
N GLU A 481 -14.37 6.61 19.09
CA GLU A 481 -14.22 8.04 18.77
C GLU A 481 -12.74 8.37 18.47
N THR A 482 -12.50 9.16 17.42
CA THR A 482 -11.16 9.69 17.11
C THR A 482 -11.00 11.03 17.82
N LYS A 483 -10.06 11.12 18.77
CA LYS A 483 -9.69 12.39 19.43
C LYS A 483 -8.37 12.88 18.86
N ARG A 484 -8.35 14.15 18.45
CA ARG A 484 -7.15 14.84 17.96
C ARG A 484 -6.51 15.60 19.12
N PHE A 485 -5.21 15.43 19.30
CA PHE A 485 -4.40 16.17 20.24
C PHE A 485 -3.57 17.20 19.46
N PRO A 486 -3.63 18.48 19.86
CA PRO A 486 -2.89 19.55 19.19
C PRO A 486 -1.39 19.41 19.43
N GLY A 487 -0.59 19.71 18.41
CA GLY A 487 0.87 19.81 18.52
C GLY A 487 1.35 21.24 18.77
N ALA A 488 2.61 21.41 19.15
CA ALA A 488 3.18 22.71 19.48
C ALA A 488 3.20 23.71 18.32
N LEU A 489 3.18 23.24 17.07
CA LEU A 489 3.17 24.05 15.84
C LEU A 489 1.84 23.98 15.10
N GLU A 490 0.75 23.58 15.77
CA GLU A 490 -0.55 23.56 15.13
C GLU A 490 -1.01 24.99 14.74
N GLY A 491 -1.35 25.17 13.46
CA GLY A 491 -1.68 26.48 12.89
C GLY A 491 -0.53 27.14 12.12
N PHE A 492 0.68 26.59 12.20
CA PHE A 492 1.77 26.94 11.29
C PHE A 492 1.73 26.04 10.05
N SER A 493 2.08 26.57 8.87
CA SER A 493 2.20 25.82 7.62
C SER A 493 3.52 25.03 7.60
N VAL A 494 3.69 24.10 8.53
CA VAL A 494 4.89 23.28 8.69
C VAL A 494 4.57 21.86 8.25
N SER A 495 5.26 21.38 7.23
CA SER A 495 5.19 20.00 6.76
C SER A 495 5.84 19.03 7.76
N LYS A 496 5.54 17.74 7.59
CA LYS A 496 6.16 16.68 8.39
C LYS A 496 7.69 16.67 8.26
N GLU A 497 8.18 16.88 7.04
CA GLU A 497 9.61 16.90 6.71
C GLU A 497 10.31 18.10 7.34
N GLU A 498 9.68 19.27 7.34
CA GLU A 498 10.20 20.46 8.01
C GLU A 498 10.22 20.29 9.53
N ALA A 499 9.17 19.72 10.13
CA ALA A 499 9.14 19.42 11.56
C ALA A 499 10.25 18.43 11.97
N GLU A 500 10.48 17.39 11.15
CA GLU A 500 11.59 16.45 11.35
C GLU A 500 12.95 17.13 11.18
N ALA A 501 13.11 18.01 10.20
CA ALA A 501 14.33 18.78 10.00
C ALA A 501 14.63 19.68 11.21
N LEU A 502 13.63 20.37 11.77
CA LEU A 502 13.79 21.18 12.98
C LEU A 502 14.29 20.35 14.17
N ILE A 503 13.71 19.16 14.39
CA ILE A 503 14.14 18.24 15.46
C ILE A 503 15.56 17.74 15.21
N MET A 504 15.90 17.37 13.98
CA MET A 504 17.25 16.90 13.64
C MET A 504 18.30 18.00 13.80
N GLN A 505 17.98 19.25 13.43
CA GLN A 505 18.85 20.40 13.67
C GLN A 505 19.02 20.67 15.17
N ALA A 506 17.95 20.53 15.97
CA ALA A 506 18.03 20.61 17.42
C ALA A 506 18.94 19.52 18.00
N ARG A 507 18.85 18.27 17.51
CA ARG A 507 19.70 17.15 17.93
C ARG A 507 21.17 17.36 17.59
N LEU A 508 21.47 17.89 16.40
CA LEU A 508 22.82 18.26 15.99
C LEU A 508 23.38 19.32 16.95
N LYS A 509 22.59 20.35 17.22
CA LYS A 509 22.98 21.45 18.10
C LYS A 509 23.13 21.04 19.57
N ALA A 510 22.31 20.09 20.03
CA ALA A 510 22.43 19.46 21.35
C ALA A 510 23.60 18.46 21.44
N GLY A 511 24.26 18.14 20.33
CA GLY A 511 25.36 17.17 20.27
C GLY A 511 24.91 15.71 20.42
N TRP A 512 23.65 15.40 20.10
CA TRP A 512 23.13 14.02 20.08
C TRP A 512 23.56 13.26 18.82
N ILE A 513 23.84 14.00 17.75
CA ILE A 513 24.33 13.49 16.46
C ILE A 513 25.48 14.39 15.98
N ASP A 514 26.47 13.79 15.31
CA ASP A 514 27.66 14.51 14.81
C ASP A 514 27.44 15.11 13.41
N GLU A 515 26.54 14.52 12.61
CA GLU A 515 26.19 14.96 11.26
C GLU A 515 24.69 14.75 11.01
N LEU A 516 24.10 15.60 10.17
CA LEU A 516 22.72 15.41 9.70
C LEU A 516 22.69 14.22 8.73
N PRO A 517 21.68 13.33 8.84
CA PRO A 517 21.50 12.27 7.86
C PRO A 517 21.36 12.92 6.48
N GLN A 518 22.18 12.49 5.51
CA GLN A 518 22.01 12.90 4.12
C GLN A 518 20.62 12.46 3.69
N ALA A 519 19.82 13.38 3.13
CA ALA A 519 18.61 13.01 2.44
C ALA A 519 18.99 11.93 1.42
N GLU A 520 18.39 10.75 1.53
CA GLU A 520 18.44 9.76 0.46
C GLU A 520 17.78 10.44 -0.75
N THR A 521 18.61 11.07 -1.59
CA THR A 521 18.24 11.33 -2.96
C THR A 521 18.07 9.94 -3.53
N GLU A 522 16.82 9.53 -3.77
CA GLU A 522 16.54 8.39 -4.63
C GLU A 522 17.29 8.68 -5.94
N GLU A 523 18.43 8.01 -6.12
CA GLU A 523 19.12 8.00 -7.40
C GLU A 523 18.08 7.55 -8.43
N PRO A 524 17.89 8.29 -9.55
CA PRO A 524 17.02 7.81 -10.60
C PRO A 524 17.59 6.46 -11.03
N VAL A 525 16.78 5.41 -10.85
CA VAL A 525 17.13 4.07 -11.31
C VAL A 525 17.37 4.19 -12.81
N GLU A 526 18.64 4.20 -13.21
CA GLU A 526 19.03 4.02 -14.61
C GLU A 526 18.52 2.63 -15.00
N GLU A 527 17.39 2.60 -15.72
CA GLU A 527 16.99 1.43 -16.49
C GLU A 527 18.13 1.10 -17.45
N GLU A 528 18.90 0.07 -17.11
CA GLU A 528 19.77 -0.64 -18.05
C GLU A 528 18.93 -1.05 -19.25
N ALA A 529 19.08 -0.30 -20.35
CA ALA A 529 18.66 -0.73 -21.67
C ALA A 529 19.49 -1.95 -22.08
N SER A 530 19.02 -3.14 -21.71
CA SER A 530 19.50 -4.40 -22.27
C SER A 530 18.84 -4.63 -23.63
N ALA A 531 19.69 -4.71 -24.66
CA ALA A 531 19.40 -5.03 -26.05
C ALA A 531 18.73 -6.40 -26.27
#